data_AF-A0A0G1Q3K8-F1
#
_entry.id   AF-A0A0G1Q3K8-F1
#
_cell.length_a   1.000
_cell.length_b   1.000
_cell.length_c   1.000
_cell.angle_alpha   90.00
_cell.angle_beta   90.00
_cell.angle_gamma   90.00
#
_symmetry.space_group_name_H-M   'P 1'
#
loop_
_entity.id
_entity.type
_entity.pdbx_description
1 polymer ?
#
loop_
_entity_poly.entity_id
_entity_poly.type
_entity_poly.pdbx_seq_one_letter_code
_entity_poly.pdbx_strand_id
1 'polypeptide(L)'
;MGYVHELIKMGANAIIADPHRVIIAGPTSLSGQEIKSLDLRAGATLVIAGLVAEGETILHDAEVIDRGYENLEVRLKAIGAEIKRVN
;
A
#
# COMPACT_ATOMS: atom_id res chain seq x y z
N MET A 1 -2.01 -7.86 -10.96
CA MET A 1 -2.69 -6.58 -10.64
C MET A 1 -3.34 -6.58 -9.24
N GLY A 2 -3.03 -7.50 -8.32
CA GLY A 2 -3.74 -7.60 -7.03
C GLY A 2 -3.72 -6.32 -6.18
N TYR A 3 -2.58 -5.62 -6.13
CA TYR A 3 -2.44 -4.37 -5.38
C TYR A 3 -3.36 -3.23 -5.88
N VAL A 4 -3.76 -3.25 -7.15
CA VAL A 4 -4.66 -2.23 -7.71
C VAL A 4 -6.05 -2.37 -7.10
N HIS A 5 -6.50 -3.60 -6.82
CA HIS A 5 -7.76 -3.82 -6.12
C HIS A 5 -7.70 -3.30 -4.68
N GLU A 6 -6.59 -3.49 -3.97
CA GLU A 6 -6.42 -2.94 -2.62
C GLU A 6 -6.42 -1.40 -2.66
N LEU A 7 -5.79 -0.77 -3.65
CA LEU A 7 -5.88 0.68 -3.85
C LEU A 7 -7.31 1.15 -4.11
N ILE A 8 -8.08 0.42 -4.92
CA ILE A 8 -9.51 0.72 -5.18
C ILE A 8 -10.32 0.58 -3.89
N LYS A 9 -10.04 -0.42 -3.04
CA LYS A 9 -10.69 -0.55 -1.71
C LYS A 9 -10.37 0.63 -0.81
N MET A 10 -9.14 1.17 -0.89
CA MET A 10 -8.75 2.40 -0.20
C MET A 10 -9.38 3.66 -0.81
N GLY A 11 -10.18 3.55 -1.87
CA GLY A 11 -10.88 4.67 -2.49
C GLY A 11 -10.21 5.25 -3.75
N ALA A 12 -9.11 4.65 -4.23
CA ALA A 12 -8.45 5.13 -5.45
C ALA A 12 -9.40 5.03 -6.67
N ASN A 13 -9.50 6.12 -7.43
CA ASN A 13 -10.20 6.11 -8.71
C ASN A 13 -9.30 5.49 -9.80
N ALA A 14 -9.38 4.17 -9.89
CA ALA A 14 -8.65 3.37 -10.86
C ALA A 14 -9.55 2.34 -11.53
N ILE A 15 -9.33 2.13 -12.83
CA ILE A 15 -10.04 1.14 -13.64
C ILE A 15 -9.00 0.23 -14.29
N ILE A 16 -9.11 -1.08 -14.03
CA ILE A 16 -8.31 -2.09 -14.73
C ILE A 16 -8.95 -2.29 -16.10
N ALA A 17 -8.30 -1.77 -17.14
CA ALA A 17 -8.83 -1.82 -18.51
C ALA A 17 -8.56 -3.19 -19.17
N ASP A 18 -7.39 -3.78 -18.88
CA ASP A 18 -6.98 -5.10 -19.36
C ASP A 18 -5.85 -5.67 -18.44
N PRO A 19 -5.36 -6.91 -18.65
CA PRO A 19 -4.35 -7.52 -17.77
C PRO A 19 -3.03 -6.74 -17.63
N HIS A 20 -2.73 -5.83 -18.57
CA HIS A 20 -1.49 -5.06 -18.63
C HIS A 20 -1.69 -3.56 -18.46
N ARG A 21 -2.93 -3.05 -18.39
CA ARG A 21 -3.22 -1.62 -18.35
C ARG A 21 -4.23 -1.25 -17.26
N VAL A 22 -3.91 -0.17 -16.55
CA VAL A 22 -4.77 0.46 -15.54
C VAL A 22 -4.85 1.94 -15.85
N ILE A 23 -6.07 2.48 -15.83
CA ILE A 23 -6.35 3.90 -15.97
C ILE A 23 -6.56 4.46 -14.56
N ILE A 24 -5.82 5.51 -14.19
CA ILE A 24 -5.89 6.15 -12.88
C ILE A 24 -6.27 7.62 -13.09
N ALA A 25 -7.26 8.11 -12.34
CA ALA A 25 -7.70 9.49 -12.39
C ALA A 25 -7.65 10.10 -10.98
N GLY A 26 -6.84 11.15 -10.79
CA GLY A 26 -6.70 11.83 -9.50
C GLY A 26 -6.90 13.35 -9.62
N PRO A 27 -6.84 14.09 -8.49
CA PRO A 27 -6.56 13.58 -7.14
C PRO A 27 -7.77 12.87 -6.51
N THR A 28 -7.51 11.93 -5.61
CA THR A 28 -8.53 11.25 -4.80
C THR A 28 -7.95 10.98 -3.42
N SER A 29 -8.66 11.35 -2.36
CA SER A 29 -8.27 10.97 -0.99
C SER A 29 -8.37 9.46 -0.84
N LEU A 30 -7.35 8.86 -0.24
CA LEU A 30 -7.39 7.47 0.17
C LEU A 30 -7.89 7.39 1.63
N SER A 31 -8.63 6.35 1.96
CA SER A 31 -9.04 6.02 3.32
C SER A 31 -8.25 4.82 3.83
N GLY A 32 -7.89 4.84 5.11
CA GLY A 32 -7.27 3.72 5.81
C GLY A 32 -8.16 2.48 5.74
N GLN A 33 -7.55 1.34 5.41
CA GLN A 33 -8.24 0.07 5.24
C GLN A 33 -7.38 -1.09 5.74
N GLU A 34 -8.02 -2.23 5.98
CA GLU A 34 -7.34 -3.50 6.18
C GLU A 34 -7.07 -4.13 4.80
N ILE A 35 -5.79 -4.28 4.46
CA ILE A 35 -5.32 -4.71 3.14
C ILE A 35 -4.26 -5.80 3.27
N LYS A 36 -4.01 -6.54 2.18
CA LYS A 36 -3.04 -7.63 2.14
C LYS A 36 -2.10 -7.49 0.96
N SER A 37 -0.79 -7.68 1.18
CA SER A 37 0.17 -7.78 0.08
C SER A 37 0.53 -9.24 -0.21
N LEU A 38 0.67 -9.56 -1.50
CA LEU A 38 1.14 -10.87 -1.97
C LEU A 38 2.44 -10.78 -2.78
N ASP A 39 2.98 -9.58 -2.96
CA ASP A 39 4.18 -9.34 -3.76
C ASP A 39 5.08 -8.27 -3.14
N LEU A 40 6.38 -8.37 -3.42
CA LEU A 40 7.40 -7.49 -2.88
C LEU A 40 7.17 -6.02 -3.25
N ARG A 41 6.99 -5.71 -4.53
CA ARG A 41 6.84 -4.34 -5.01
C ARG A 41 5.42 -3.83 -4.78
N ALA A 42 4.43 -4.72 -4.95
CA ALA A 42 3.05 -4.44 -4.56
C ALA A 42 2.95 -3.97 -3.11
N GLY A 43 3.63 -4.65 -2.18
CA GLY A 43 3.57 -4.32 -0.77
C GLY A 43 4.18 -2.96 -0.46
N ALA A 44 5.34 -2.64 -1.03
CA ALA A 44 5.92 -1.31 -0.89
C ALA A 44 4.99 -0.19 -1.42
N THR A 45 4.31 -0.42 -2.55
CA THR A 45 3.30 0.51 -3.08
C THR A 45 2.15 0.71 -2.07
N LEU A 46 1.65 -0.37 -1.47
CA LEU A 46 0.56 -0.31 -0.50
C LEU A 46 0.97 0.35 0.82
N VAL A 47 2.23 0.18 1.26
CA VAL A 47 2.77 0.92 2.41
C VAL A 47 2.72 2.41 2.16
N ILE A 48 3.19 2.87 0.98
CA ILE A 48 3.15 4.29 0.62
C ILE A 48 1.70 4.79 0.56
N ALA A 49 0.80 4.00 -0.03
CA ALA A 49 -0.63 4.35 -0.07
C ALA A 49 -1.21 4.49 1.33
N GLY A 50 -0.87 3.59 2.25
CA GLY A 50 -1.30 3.63 3.65
C GLY A 50 -0.80 4.86 4.41
N LEU A 51 0.43 5.30 4.14
CA LEU A 51 1.00 6.52 4.74
C LEU A 51 0.32 7.81 4.27
N VAL A 52 -0.30 7.82 3.09
CA VAL A 52 -1.00 8.98 2.53
C VAL A 52 -2.50 8.93 2.85
N ALA A 53 -3.03 7.77 3.22
CA ALA A 53 -4.45 7.58 3.49
C ALA A 53 -4.90 8.26 4.79
N GLU A 54 -6.13 8.75 4.79
CA GLU A 54 -6.78 9.29 5.97
C GLU A 54 -7.24 8.15 6.89
N GLY A 55 -6.80 8.17 8.16
CA GLY A 55 -7.13 7.13 9.14
C GLY A 55 -6.02 6.09 9.31
N GLU A 56 -6.38 4.89 9.78
CA GLU A 56 -5.42 3.80 10.04
C GLU A 56 -5.49 2.76 8.92
N THR A 57 -4.32 2.43 8.35
CA THR A 57 -4.17 1.32 7.39
C THR A 57 -3.48 0.15 8.09
N ILE A 58 -4.07 -1.04 8.00
CA ILE A 58 -3.48 -2.28 8.50
C ILE A 58 -3.06 -3.13 7.31
N LEU A 59 -1.76 -3.37 7.15
CA LEU A 59 -1.21 -4.19 6.07
C LEU A 59 -0.77 -5.55 6.61
N HIS A 60 -1.42 -6.60 6.10
CA HIS A 60 -1.11 -8.00 6.41
C HIS A 60 -0.02 -8.57 5.50
N ASP A 61 0.63 -9.63 6.01
CA ASP A 61 1.67 -10.41 5.33
C ASP A 61 2.88 -9.55 4.89
N ALA A 62 3.24 -8.57 5.74
CA ALA A 62 4.33 -7.64 5.47
C ALA A 62 5.70 -8.32 5.33
N GLU A 63 5.87 -9.56 5.79
CA GLU A 63 7.09 -10.37 5.64
C GLU A 63 7.49 -10.61 4.18
N VAL A 64 6.52 -10.54 3.25
CA VAL A 64 6.80 -10.60 1.81
C VAL A 64 7.63 -9.39 1.34
N ILE A 65 7.45 -8.23 1.98
CA ILE A 65 8.14 -6.97 1.65
C ILE A 65 9.59 -7.01 2.11
N ASP A 66 9.84 -7.65 3.25
CA ASP A 66 11.18 -7.74 3.86
C ASP A 66 12.18 -8.47 2.95
N ARG A 67 11.70 -9.31 2.02
CA ARG A 67 12.52 -10.02 1.02
C ARG A 67 13.27 -9.09 0.06
N GLY A 68 12.90 -7.82 -0.04
CA GLY A 68 13.60 -6.85 -0.89
C GLY A 68 13.67 -5.44 -0.33
N TYR A 69 13.06 -5.19 0.83
CA TYR A 69 13.21 -3.94 1.57
C TYR A 69 13.60 -4.24 3.01
N GLU A 70 14.90 -4.16 3.28
CA GLU A 70 15.42 -4.37 4.63
C GLU A 70 14.97 -3.25 5.58
N ASN A 71 14.37 -3.65 6.72
CA ASN A 71 13.95 -2.79 7.82
C ASN A 71 13.15 -1.56 7.34
N LEU A 72 12.20 -1.78 6.43
CA LEU A 72 11.48 -0.70 5.74
C LEU A 72 10.80 0.25 6.73
N GLU A 73 10.14 -0.28 7.76
CA GLU A 73 9.45 0.50 8.78
C GLU A 73 10.41 1.36 9.61
N VAL A 74 11.64 0.89 9.88
CA VAL A 74 12.65 1.66 10.62
C VAL A 74 13.12 2.84 9.78
N ARG A 75 13.37 2.60 8.49
CA ARG A 75 13.83 3.64 7.55
C ARG A 75 12.76 4.68 7.29
N LEU A 76 11.50 4.27 7.18
CA LEU A 76 10.36 5.19 7.01
C LEU A 76 10.11 5.99 8.29
N LYS A 77 10.18 5.38 9.48
CA LYS A 77 10.13 6.12 10.76
C LYS A 77 11.22 7.17 10.88
N ALA A 78 12.44 6.85 10.42
CA ALA A 78 13.57 7.78 10.48
C ALA A 78 13.35 9.06 9.67
N ILE A 79 12.44 9.05 8.68
CA ILE A 79 12.03 10.23 7.91
C ILE A 79 10.68 10.81 8.34
N GLY A 80 10.14 10.38 9.49
CA GLY A 80 8.92 10.94 10.09
C GLY A 80 7.63 10.20 9.75
N ALA A 81 7.68 9.02 9.14
CA ALA A 81 6.48 8.23 8.87
C ALA A 81 5.89 7.63 10.15
N GLU A 82 4.57 7.77 10.34
CA GLU A 82 3.83 7.09 11.39
C GLU A 82 3.45 5.67 10.94
N ILE A 83 4.32 4.71 11.23
CA ILE A 83 4.14 3.30 10.89
C ILE A 83 4.59 2.45 12.07
N LYS A 84 4.02 1.26 12.27
CA LYS A 84 4.48 0.31 13.30
C LYS A 84 4.31 -1.12 12.79
N ARG A 85 5.29 -1.98 13.08
CA ARG A 85 5.14 -3.43 12.91
C ARG A 85 4.39 -3.98 14.12
N VAL A 86 3.36 -4.76 13.88
CA VAL A 86 2.61 -5.50 14.91
C VAL A 86 2.69 -6.99 14.57
N ASN A 87 2.84 -7.84 15.60
CA ASN A 87 2.96 -9.28 15.48
C ASN A 87 1.65 -9.97 15.88
#